data_AF-A0A2T7G5I9-F1
#
_entry.id   AF-A0A2T7G5I9-F1
#
_cell.length_a   1.000
_cell.length_b   1.000
_cell.length_c   1.000
_cell.angle_alpha   90.00
_cell.angle_beta   90.00
_cell.angle_gamma   90.00
#
_symmetry.space_group_name_H-M   'P 1'
#
loop_
_entity.id
_entity.type
_entity.pdbx_description
1 polymer ?
#
loop_
_entity_poly.entity_id
_entity_poly.type
_entity_poly.pdbx_seq_one_letter_code
_entity_poly.pdbx_strand_id
1 'polypeptide(L)'
;MSGLDKLKHATQAAYQAEQAKLRDIVRQETELRRALADLDARRQAAQALPADDLAAPRAIGADVLWQGWTQRTRRELNVRLAQVLVRKADRMSAMTQAFGRAQVAAVLVDDEKTALRRKAQDREQLRLQELALLRRYMS
;
A
#
# COMPACT_ATOMS: atom_id res chain seq x y z
N MET A 1 -4.90 -28.83 -7.53
CA MET A 1 -4.87 -27.59 -6.71
C MET A 1 -6.09 -27.60 -5.80
N SER A 2 -5.90 -27.65 -4.48
CA SER A 2 -7.01 -27.72 -3.49
C SER A 2 -7.90 -26.47 -3.61
N GLY A 3 -9.15 -26.56 -3.13
CA GLY A 3 -10.04 -25.39 -3.02
C GLY A 3 -9.43 -24.28 -2.17
N LEU A 4 -8.69 -24.64 -1.12
CA LEU A 4 -7.98 -23.69 -0.26
C LEU A 4 -6.77 -23.05 -0.96
N ASP A 5 -6.04 -23.80 -1.79
CA ASP A 5 -4.97 -23.23 -2.62
C ASP A 5 -5.53 -22.18 -3.59
N LYS A 6 -6.67 -22.47 -4.24
CA LYS A 6 -7.35 -21.50 -5.13
C LYS A 6 -7.75 -20.24 -4.38
N LEU A 7 -8.32 -20.38 -3.17
CA LEU A 7 -8.70 -19.27 -2.32
C LEU A 7 -7.48 -18.42 -1.94
N LYS A 8 -6.38 -19.06 -1.51
CA LYS A 8 -5.12 -18.38 -1.20
C LYS A 8 -4.57 -17.60 -2.39
N HIS A 9 -4.58 -18.19 -3.58
CA HIS A 9 -4.13 -17.50 -4.79
C HIS A 9 -5.01 -16.29 -5.12
N ALA A 10 -6.33 -16.43 -5.03
CA ALA A 10 -7.28 -15.36 -5.32
C ALA A 10 -7.15 -14.20 -4.33
N THR A 11 -7.06 -14.47 -3.02
CA THR A 11 -6.92 -13.43 -2.00
C THR A 11 -5.57 -12.73 -2.08
N GLN A 12 -4.49 -13.46 -2.40
CA GLN A 12 -3.18 -12.88 -2.65
C GLN A 12 -3.17 -11.96 -3.87
N ALA A 13 -3.81 -12.38 -4.98
CA ALA A 13 -3.95 -11.54 -6.17
C ALA A 13 -4.76 -10.27 -5.88
N ALA A 14 -5.84 -10.38 -5.12
CA ALA A 14 -6.64 -9.22 -4.69
C ALA A 14 -5.82 -8.25 -3.83
N TYR A 15 -5.01 -8.75 -2.90
CA TYR A 15 -4.10 -7.93 -2.10
C TYR A 15 -3.07 -7.18 -2.97
N GLN A 16 -2.42 -7.89 -3.91
CA GLN A 16 -1.46 -7.29 -4.85
C GLN A 16 -2.11 -6.21 -5.73
N ALA A 17 -3.36 -6.42 -6.17
CA ALA A 17 -4.10 -5.45 -6.95
C ALA A 17 -4.38 -4.16 -6.15
N GLU A 18 -4.78 -4.26 -4.88
CA GLU A 18 -4.97 -3.08 -4.02
C GLU A 18 -3.63 -2.37 -3.73
N GLN A 19 -2.54 -3.11 -3.54
CA GLN A 19 -1.20 -2.53 -3.39
C GLN A 19 -0.76 -1.76 -4.65
N ALA A 20 -1.08 -2.27 -5.85
CA ALA A 20 -0.81 -1.58 -7.10
C ALA A 20 -1.57 -0.24 -7.20
N LYS A 21 -2.87 -0.25 -6.89
CA LYS A 21 -3.69 0.97 -6.88
C LYS A 21 -3.19 2.02 -5.88
N LEU A 22 -2.72 1.59 -4.71
CA LEU A 22 -2.19 2.50 -3.70
C LEU A 22 -0.89 3.18 -4.17
N ARG A 23 -0.04 2.49 -4.93
CA ARG A 23 1.20 3.09 -5.48
C ARG A 23 0.92 4.30 -6.36
N ASP A 24 -0.12 4.24 -7.20
CA ASP A 24 -0.51 5.38 -8.03
C ASP A 24 -0.95 6.60 -7.20
N ILE A 25 -1.68 6.35 -6.11
CA ILE A 25 -2.14 7.41 -5.19
C ILE A 25 -0.94 8.03 -4.45
N VAL A 26 -0.01 7.21 -3.98
CA VAL A 26 1.21 7.70 -3.32
C VAL A 26 2.08 8.51 -4.27
N ARG A 27 2.15 8.14 -5.55
CA ARG A 27 2.83 8.95 -6.58
C ARG A 27 2.16 10.32 -6.71
N GLN A 28 0.84 10.37 -6.88
CA GLN A 28 0.09 11.64 -6.98
C GLN A 28 0.26 12.53 -5.73
N GLU A 29 0.21 11.94 -4.54
CA GLU A 29 0.47 12.64 -3.27
C GLU A 29 1.88 13.25 -3.25
N THR A 30 2.88 12.50 -3.69
CA THR A 30 4.27 12.95 -3.75
C THR A 30 4.45 14.11 -4.72
N GLU A 31 3.85 14.02 -5.91
CA GLU A 31 3.87 15.08 -6.92
C GLU A 31 3.23 16.37 -6.40
N LEU A 32 2.06 16.29 -5.76
CA LEU A 32 1.38 17.45 -5.20
C LEU A 32 2.17 18.10 -4.06
N ARG A 33 2.79 17.30 -3.19
CA ARG A 33 3.65 17.82 -2.12
C ARG A 33 4.90 18.51 -2.67
N ARG A 34 5.51 17.96 -3.72
CA ARG A 34 6.64 18.60 -4.40
C ARG A 34 6.21 19.94 -5.01
N ALA A 35 5.08 19.98 -5.72
CA ALA A 35 4.57 21.22 -6.30
C ALA A 35 4.29 22.30 -5.24
N LEU A 36 3.77 21.92 -4.07
CA LEU A 36 3.60 22.84 -2.93
C LEU A 36 4.94 23.35 -2.40
N ALA A 37 5.92 22.46 -2.21
CA ALA A 37 7.26 22.83 -1.76
C ALA A 37 7.97 23.76 -2.75
N ASP A 38 7.86 23.49 -4.04
CA ASP A 38 8.43 24.32 -5.10
C ASP A 38 7.78 25.72 -5.13
N LEU A 39 6.46 25.80 -4.93
CA LEU A 39 5.74 27.08 -4.83
C LEU A 39 6.22 27.90 -3.63
N ASP A 40 6.39 27.25 -2.47
CA ASP A 40 6.87 27.89 -1.24
C ASP A 40 8.34 28.34 -1.38
N ALA A 41 9.19 27.54 -2.02
CA ALA A 41 10.58 27.89 -2.30
C ALA A 41 10.70 29.11 -3.22
N ARG A 42 9.88 29.17 -4.29
CA ARG A 42 9.84 30.33 -5.21
C ARG A 42 9.39 31.60 -4.50
N ARG A 43 8.40 31.49 -3.60
CA ARG A 43 7.94 32.61 -2.77
C ARG A 43 9.04 33.11 -1.85
N GLN A 44 9.75 32.20 -1.16
CA GLN A 44 10.86 32.57 -0.28
C GLN A 44 12.01 33.23 -1.05
N ALA A 45 12.38 32.67 -2.21
CA ALA A 45 13.41 33.25 -3.07
C ALA A 45 13.05 34.67 -3.50
N ALA A 46 11.79 34.90 -3.91
CA ALA A 46 11.31 36.22 -4.30
C ALA A 46 11.34 37.24 -3.14
N GLN A 47 11.12 36.80 -1.90
CA GLN A 47 11.19 37.65 -0.70
C GLN A 47 12.62 37.97 -0.24
N ALA A 48 13.61 37.17 -0.68
CA ALA A 48 15.00 37.31 -0.27
C ALA A 48 15.83 38.24 -1.19
N LEU A 49 15.26 38.78 -2.28
CA LEU A 49 15.97 39.72 -3.14
C LEU A 49 16.12 41.10 -2.45
N PRO A 50 17.33 41.73 -2.51
CA PRO A 50 17.57 43.06 -1.95
C PRO A 50 16.70 44.16 -2.59
N ALA A 51 16.35 45.16 -1.79
CA ALA A 51 15.54 46.30 -2.23
C ALA A 51 16.16 47.12 -3.37
N ASP A 52 17.49 47.11 -3.50
CA ASP A 52 18.23 47.88 -4.52
C ASP A 52 18.13 47.25 -5.93
N ASP A 53 17.85 45.94 -6.04
CA ASP A 53 17.58 45.25 -7.32
C ASP A 53 16.11 45.33 -7.74
N LEU A 54 15.23 45.85 -6.88
CA LEU A 54 13.77 45.95 -7.11
C LEU A 54 13.36 47.28 -7.77
N ALA A 55 14.27 47.93 -8.50
CA ALA A 55 13.99 49.17 -9.21
C ALA A 55 12.92 48.98 -10.31
N ALA A 56 11.64 49.20 -9.97
CA ALA A 56 10.80 50.23 -10.60
C ALA A 56 9.34 50.19 -10.10
N PRO A 57 8.63 51.33 -10.05
CA PRO A 57 7.21 51.46 -9.66
C PRO A 57 6.17 50.67 -10.47
N ARG A 58 6.58 49.78 -11.40
CA ARG A 58 5.73 48.72 -12.00
C ARG A 58 5.65 47.45 -11.15
N ALA A 59 6.49 47.34 -10.11
CA ALA A 59 6.60 46.19 -9.22
C ALA A 59 5.35 45.95 -8.36
N ILE A 60 4.59 46.99 -8.01
CA ILE A 60 3.43 46.86 -7.08
C ILE A 60 2.29 46.06 -7.72
N GLY A 61 1.92 46.37 -8.96
CA GLY A 61 0.86 45.64 -9.67
C GLY A 61 1.25 44.21 -10.03
N ALA A 62 2.53 44.00 -10.38
CA ALA A 62 3.06 42.67 -10.68
C ALA A 62 3.13 41.78 -9.43
N ASP A 63 3.54 42.31 -8.27
CA ASP A 63 3.57 41.57 -7.02
C ASP A 63 2.16 41.22 -6.53
N VAL A 64 1.19 42.14 -6.58
CA VAL A 64 -0.20 41.83 -6.21
C VAL A 64 -0.79 40.71 -7.08
N LEU A 65 -0.56 40.75 -8.40
CA LEU A 65 -0.99 39.69 -9.32
C LEU A 65 -0.28 38.36 -9.02
N TRP A 66 1.02 38.40 -8.72
CA TRP A 66 1.81 37.22 -8.36
C TRP A 66 1.38 36.59 -7.02
N GLN A 67 1.13 37.40 -5.99
CA GLN A 67 0.59 36.94 -4.71
C GLN A 67 -0.79 36.31 -4.90
N GLY A 68 -1.66 36.96 -5.69
CA GLY A 68 -3.00 36.46 -6.00
C GLY A 68 -2.97 35.15 -6.80
N TRP A 69 -2.03 34.99 -7.73
CA TRP A 69 -1.80 33.71 -8.41
C TRP A 69 -1.30 32.64 -7.44
N THR A 70 -0.26 32.94 -6.65
CA THR A 70 0.33 32.02 -5.67
C THR A 70 -0.70 31.48 -4.67
N GLN A 71 -1.55 32.35 -4.13
CA GLN A 71 -2.61 31.96 -3.20
C GLN A 71 -3.64 31.04 -3.86
N ARG A 72 -4.08 31.35 -5.09
CA ARG A 72 -5.01 30.51 -5.85
C ARG A 72 -4.41 29.15 -6.16
N THR A 73 -3.17 29.11 -6.65
CA THR A 73 -2.44 27.87 -6.97
C THR A 73 -2.23 27.02 -5.72
N ARG A 74 -1.81 27.61 -4.60
CA ARG A 74 -1.68 26.89 -3.32
C ARG A 74 -3.01 26.29 -2.87
N ARG A 75 -4.10 27.05 -2.95
CA ARG A 75 -5.44 26.56 -2.61
C ARG A 75 -5.85 25.38 -3.50
N GLU A 76 -5.64 25.48 -4.80
CA GLU A 76 -5.94 24.41 -5.75
C GLU A 76 -5.13 23.14 -5.46
N LEU A 77 -3.82 23.27 -5.24
CA LEU A 77 -2.95 22.15 -4.87
C LEU A 77 -3.38 21.50 -3.55
N ASN A 78 -3.75 22.29 -2.54
CA ASN A 78 -4.24 21.77 -1.26
C ASN A 78 -5.57 21.02 -1.39
N VAL A 79 -6.51 21.52 -2.20
CA VAL A 79 -7.77 20.81 -2.48
C VAL A 79 -7.50 19.48 -3.16
N ARG A 80 -6.63 19.45 -4.18
CA ARG A 80 -6.23 18.22 -4.85
C ARG A 80 -5.54 17.24 -3.89
N LEU A 81 -4.66 17.75 -3.02
CA LEU A 81 -3.97 16.95 -2.03
C LEU A 81 -4.98 16.34 -1.03
N ALA A 82 -5.94 17.12 -0.54
CA ALA A 82 -6.99 16.63 0.34
C ALA A 82 -7.80 15.50 -0.33
N GLN A 83 -8.18 15.66 -1.59
CA GLN A 83 -8.88 14.62 -2.37
C GLN A 83 -8.03 13.35 -2.53
N VAL A 84 -6.72 13.48 -2.79
CA VAL A 84 -5.79 12.35 -2.84
C VAL A 84 -5.70 11.66 -1.48
N LEU A 85 -5.63 12.40 -0.38
CA LEU A 85 -5.55 11.84 0.97
C LEU A 85 -6.82 11.08 1.37
N VAL A 86 -8.01 11.59 1.02
CA VAL A 86 -9.27 10.87 1.23
C VAL A 86 -9.26 9.55 0.46
N ARG A 87 -8.94 9.58 -0.85
CA ARG A 87 -8.82 8.36 -1.66
C ARG A 87 -7.78 7.38 -1.11
N LYS A 88 -6.67 7.90 -0.58
CA LYS A 88 -5.63 7.08 0.07
C LYS A 88 -6.16 6.37 1.31
N ALA A 89 -6.90 7.07 2.16
CA ALA A 89 -7.48 6.50 3.38
C ALA A 89 -8.45 5.35 3.04
N ASP A 90 -9.35 5.58 2.08
CA ASP A 90 -10.31 4.55 1.62
C ASP A 90 -9.59 3.31 1.08
N ARG A 91 -8.54 3.51 0.27
CA ARG A 91 -7.76 2.40 -0.30
C ARG A 91 -6.90 1.68 0.73
N MET A 92 -6.38 2.39 1.72
CA MET A 92 -5.65 1.77 2.82
C MET A 92 -6.54 0.82 3.63
N SER A 93 -7.81 1.20 3.83
CA SER A 93 -8.80 0.33 4.47
C SER A 93 -9.05 -0.95 3.63
N ALA A 94 -9.28 -0.79 2.32
CA ALA A 94 -9.48 -1.92 1.41
C ALA A 94 -8.26 -2.85 1.33
N MET A 95 -7.05 -2.28 1.26
CA MET A 95 -5.79 -3.03 1.26
C MET A 95 -5.62 -3.82 2.55
N THR A 96 -5.89 -3.21 3.71
CA THR A 96 -5.82 -3.88 5.02
C THR A 96 -6.74 -5.09 5.09
N GLN A 97 -7.98 -4.95 4.60
CA GLN A 97 -8.92 -6.07 4.53
C GLN A 97 -8.46 -7.18 3.58
N ALA A 98 -7.95 -6.82 2.40
CA ALA A 98 -7.43 -7.77 1.43
C ALA A 98 -6.23 -8.55 1.99
N PHE A 99 -5.33 -7.85 2.69
CA PHE A 99 -4.20 -8.45 3.39
C PHE A 99 -4.66 -9.44 4.47
N GLY A 100 -5.61 -9.05 5.32
CA GLY A 100 -6.18 -9.94 6.33
C GLY A 100 -6.77 -11.22 5.73
N ARG A 101 -7.55 -11.09 4.65
CA ARG A 101 -8.08 -12.26 3.92
C ARG A 101 -6.97 -13.14 3.33
N ALA A 102 -5.91 -12.54 2.78
CA ALA A 102 -4.77 -13.27 2.25
C ALA A 102 -4.01 -14.04 3.34
N GLN A 103 -3.81 -13.44 4.52
CA GLN A 103 -3.19 -14.12 5.67
C GLN A 103 -4.04 -15.30 6.14
N VAL A 104 -5.34 -15.11 6.35
CA VAL A 104 -6.22 -16.20 6.81
C VAL A 104 -6.21 -17.35 5.81
N ALA A 105 -6.32 -17.06 4.51
CA ALA A 105 -6.25 -18.11 3.48
C ALA A 105 -4.90 -18.84 3.48
N ALA A 106 -3.80 -18.14 3.75
CA ALA A 106 -2.48 -18.77 3.87
C ALA A 106 -2.38 -19.71 5.08
N VAL A 107 -2.93 -19.31 6.23
CA VAL A 107 -2.99 -20.13 7.45
C VAL A 107 -3.84 -21.40 7.21
N LEU A 108 -5.03 -21.26 6.62
CA LEU A 108 -5.91 -22.40 6.34
C LEU A 108 -5.25 -23.45 5.42
N VAL A 109 -4.48 -23.02 4.42
CA VAL A 109 -3.72 -23.93 3.55
C VAL A 109 -2.61 -24.65 4.32
N ASP A 110 -1.94 -23.98 5.26
CA ASP A 110 -0.90 -24.60 6.08
C ASP A 110 -1.48 -25.61 7.08
N ASP A 111 -2.61 -25.27 7.69
CA ASP A 111 -3.37 -26.16 8.57
C ASP A 111 -3.84 -27.41 7.83
N GLU A 112 -4.38 -27.27 6.61
CA GLU A 112 -4.77 -28.41 5.76
C GLU A 112 -3.56 -29.32 5.48
N LYS A 113 -2.43 -28.74 5.09
CA LYS A 113 -1.20 -29.50 4.82
C LYS A 113 -0.69 -30.22 6.06
N THR A 114 -0.73 -29.56 7.21
CA THR A 114 -0.32 -30.15 8.49
C THR A 114 -1.24 -31.29 8.90
N ALA A 115 -2.56 -31.13 8.74
CA ALA A 115 -3.53 -32.18 9.02
C ALA A 115 -3.35 -33.41 8.09
N LEU A 116 -3.07 -33.18 6.81
CA LEU A 116 -2.78 -34.26 5.85
C LEU A 116 -1.49 -34.99 6.20
N ARG A 117 -0.42 -34.27 6.58
CA ARG A 117 0.84 -34.86 7.03
C ARG A 117 0.66 -35.71 8.28
N ARG A 118 -0.06 -35.21 9.29
CA ARG A 118 -0.37 -35.97 10.52
C ARG A 118 -1.12 -37.26 10.19
N LYS A 119 -2.19 -37.18 9.39
CA LYS A 119 -2.94 -38.38 8.96
C LYS A 119 -2.07 -39.40 8.21
N ALA A 120 -1.12 -38.95 7.39
CA ALA A 120 -0.20 -39.84 6.69
C ALA A 120 0.78 -40.51 7.66
N GLN A 121 1.29 -39.77 8.65
CA GLN A 121 2.16 -40.31 9.70
C GLN A 121 1.44 -41.32 10.59
N ASP A 122 0.21 -41.03 11.00
CA ASP A 122 -0.60 -41.94 11.84
C ASP A 122 -0.86 -43.27 11.12
N ARG A 123 -1.17 -43.22 9.81
CA ARG A 123 -1.36 -44.42 8.98
C ARG A 123 -0.09 -45.25 8.87
N GLU A 124 1.05 -44.60 8.69
CA GLU A 124 2.33 -45.30 8.60
C GLU A 124 2.71 -45.95 9.94
N GLN A 125 2.48 -45.26 11.06
CA GLN A 125 2.71 -45.81 12.39
C GLN A 125 1.85 -47.07 12.66
N LEU A 126 0.56 -47.03 12.33
CA LEU A 126 -0.32 -48.19 12.46
C LEU A 126 0.20 -49.37 11.64
N ARG A 127 0.62 -49.11 10.40
CA ARG A 127 1.16 -50.14 9.49
C ARG A 127 2.43 -50.80 10.05
N LEU A 128 3.33 -50.00 10.62
CA LEU A 128 4.54 -50.51 11.27
C LEU A 128 4.22 -51.34 12.52
N GLN A 129 3.21 -50.95 13.29
CA GLN A 129 2.74 -51.73 14.45
C GLN A 129 2.16 -53.08 14.03
N GLU A 130 1.31 -53.10 12.99
CA GLU A 130 0.75 -54.34 12.42
C GLU A 130 1.86 -55.31 11.95
N LEU A 131 2.84 -54.79 11.21
CA LEU A 131 3.99 -55.58 10.76
C LEU A 131 4.82 -56.13 11.93
N ALA A 132 5.03 -55.33 12.98
CA ALA A 132 5.75 -55.76 14.17
C ALA A 132 5.01 -56.88 14.92
N LEU A 133 3.66 -56.81 15.01
CA LEU A 133 2.85 -57.87 15.59
C LEU A 133 2.94 -59.16 14.77
N LEU A 134 2.78 -59.09 13.45
CA LEU A 134 2.89 -60.26 12.56
C LEU A 134 4.26 -60.93 12.66
N ARG A 135 5.35 -60.15 12.69
CA ARG A 135 6.70 -60.69 12.90
C ARG A 135 6.83 -61.41 14.24
N ARG A 136 6.19 -60.89 15.30
CA ARG A 136 6.20 -61.51 16.63
C ARG A 136 5.40 -62.82 16.68
N TYR A 137 4.35 -62.97 15.88
CA TYR A 137 3.55 -64.20 15.78
C TYR A 137 4.18 -65.30 14.90
N MET A 138 5.13 -64.95 14.03
CA MET A 138 5.81 -65.90 13.13
C MET A 138 7.17 -66.39 13.65
N SER A 139 7.60 -65.99 14.85
CA SER A 139 8.75 -66.55 15.58
C SER A 139 8.28 -67.37 16.76
#